data_AF-A0A8J4VRB7-F1
#
_entry.id   AF-A0A8J4VRB7-F1
#
_cell.length_a   1.000
_cell.length_b   1.000
_cell.length_c   1.000
_cell.angle_alpha   90.00
_cell.angle_beta   90.00
_cell.angle_gamma   90.00
#
_symmetry.space_group_name_H-M   'P 1'
#
loop_
_entity.id
_entity.type
_entity.pdbx_description
1 polymer ?
#
loop_
_entity_poly.entity_id
_entity_poly.type
_entity_poly.pdbx_seq_one_letter_code
_entity_poly.pdbx_strand_id
1 'polypeptide(L)'
;MVSPTFIFYFTLTLFLFLNVSKAQIKNSTKTILVDKSGKGQFTTVQKAIDSIPSKNKQWTTILVNAGVYKEKVTIIKDKEFIVLKGKGRASTVIEWDDSGNSLASSTFLLYASNFMARDITFKNTYNLVLEDDVLKKITWAPAALVRGDKASFYGCGFIGIQDTLTDLHGRHYFYNCYIEGAVDFIWGSSQSLFENSEINVKSKEIGVGKAFIAAQGRQSASEASAFVFKNCKVTGTGPAYLGRAYKKYSTVVYYQSSFDNIIDPEGWNIMRQAGNEKDITFAEAQCKGPGANLSNRVKWEKTLSSGELQKFIDQKVFLNQDNWIEEQLKHV
;
A
#
# COMPACT_ATOMS: atom_id res chain seq x y z
N MET A 1 -76.86 -14.30 -39.54
CA MET A 1 -76.58 -13.30 -38.48
C MET A 1 -76.48 -14.01 -37.15
N VAL A 2 -75.27 -14.42 -36.73
CA VAL A 2 -74.70 -14.37 -35.36
C VAL A 2 -73.17 -14.60 -35.55
N SER A 3 -72.35 -13.78 -34.92
CA SER A 3 -70.88 -13.84 -34.74
C SER A 3 -70.62 -14.09 -33.23
N PRO A 4 -69.45 -14.53 -32.67
CA PRO A 4 -68.06 -14.47 -33.17
C PRO A 4 -67.10 -15.62 -32.74
N THR A 5 -65.83 -15.52 -33.17
CA THR A 5 -64.57 -15.91 -32.48
C THR A 5 -64.37 -17.33 -31.93
N PHE A 6 -63.45 -18.09 -32.55
CA PHE A 6 -62.51 -18.94 -31.80
C PHE A 6 -61.16 -18.97 -32.54
N ILE A 7 -60.19 -18.26 -31.96
CA ILE A 7 -58.83 -18.13 -32.45
C ILE A 7 -58.04 -19.39 -32.07
N PHE A 8 -57.49 -20.03 -33.10
CA PHE A 8 -56.29 -20.87 -33.15
C PHE A 8 -55.61 -21.24 -31.82
N TYR A 9 -55.74 -22.51 -31.41
CA TYR A 9 -54.76 -23.22 -30.60
C TYR A 9 -54.00 -24.18 -31.54
N PHE A 10 -52.70 -23.98 -31.75
CA PHE A 10 -51.63 -25.00 -31.76
C PHE A 10 -50.36 -24.46 -32.45
N THR A 11 -49.42 -23.91 -31.69
CA THR A 11 -47.98 -24.14 -31.95
C THR A 11 -47.24 -24.15 -30.61
N LEU A 12 -47.02 -25.38 -30.16
CA LEU A 12 -45.96 -25.83 -29.29
C LEU A 12 -44.60 -25.16 -29.65
N THR A 13 -44.13 -24.23 -28.81
CA THR A 13 -42.69 -23.99 -28.54
C THR A 13 -42.62 -23.42 -27.12
N LEU A 14 -42.45 -24.27 -26.11
CA LEU A 14 -41.13 -24.66 -25.61
C LEU A 14 -40.14 -23.48 -25.47
N PHE A 15 -40.59 -22.36 -24.90
CA PHE A 15 -39.72 -21.44 -24.17
C PHE A 15 -40.35 -21.17 -22.79
N LEU A 16 -40.57 -22.28 -22.05
CA LEU A 16 -40.62 -22.20 -20.60
C LEU A 16 -39.28 -21.63 -20.16
N PHE A 17 -39.34 -20.37 -19.76
CA PHE A 17 -38.26 -19.60 -19.18
C PHE A 17 -37.44 -20.47 -18.23
N LEU A 18 -36.33 -21.01 -18.74
CA LEU A 18 -35.14 -21.24 -17.93
C LEU A 18 -34.62 -19.85 -17.53
N ASN A 19 -35.36 -19.18 -16.64
CA ASN A 19 -34.76 -18.25 -15.70
C ASN A 19 -33.92 -19.09 -14.75
N VAL A 20 -32.81 -19.62 -15.26
CA VAL A 20 -31.66 -19.93 -14.43
C VAL A 20 -31.25 -18.58 -13.88
N SER A 21 -31.85 -18.24 -12.74
CA SER A 21 -31.26 -17.29 -11.82
C SER A 21 -29.83 -17.80 -11.65
N LYS A 22 -28.85 -17.10 -12.21
CA LYS A 22 -27.48 -17.23 -11.74
C LYS A 22 -27.58 -16.86 -10.28
N ALA A 23 -27.76 -17.85 -9.42
CA ALA A 23 -27.50 -17.73 -8.01
C ALA A 23 -26.07 -17.23 -7.96
N GLN A 24 -25.91 -15.93 -7.70
CA GLN A 24 -24.62 -15.34 -7.43
C GLN A 24 -24.10 -16.17 -6.28
N ILE A 25 -23.08 -17.01 -6.55
CA ILE A 25 -22.40 -17.76 -5.50
C ILE A 25 -21.87 -16.68 -4.57
N LYS A 26 -22.62 -16.42 -3.51
CA LYS A 26 -22.26 -15.50 -2.47
C LYS A 26 -21.15 -16.24 -1.76
N ASN A 27 -19.91 -16.11 -2.26
CA ASN A 27 -18.72 -16.68 -1.65
C ASN A 27 -18.79 -16.33 -0.17
N SER A 28 -19.14 -17.31 0.66
CA SER A 28 -19.44 -17.08 2.06
C SER A 28 -18.13 -16.65 2.71
N THR A 29 -17.97 -15.35 2.92
CA THR A 29 -16.75 -14.83 3.53
C THR A 29 -16.80 -15.21 5.00
N LYS A 30 -15.83 -16.01 5.47
CA LYS A 30 -15.74 -16.36 6.90
C LYS A 30 -15.40 -15.08 7.66
N THR A 31 -16.12 -14.79 8.74
CA THR A 31 -15.85 -13.60 9.56
C THR A 31 -15.31 -14.01 10.93
N ILE A 32 -14.25 -13.36 11.38
CA ILE A 32 -13.62 -13.52 12.69
C ILE A 32 -13.61 -12.16 13.38
N LEU A 33 -14.14 -12.07 14.61
CA LEU A 33 -14.10 -10.84 15.40
C LEU A 33 -12.94 -10.86 16.41
N VAL A 34 -12.11 -9.82 16.37
CA VAL A 34 -11.05 -9.53 17.34
C VAL A 34 -11.47 -8.34 18.19
N ASP A 35 -11.51 -8.53 19.50
CA ASP A 35 -11.81 -7.47 20.47
C ASP A 35 -10.94 -7.63 21.70
N LYS A 36 -10.04 -6.67 21.93
CA LYS A 36 -9.12 -6.69 23.06
C LYS A 36 -9.81 -6.63 24.43
N SER A 37 -11.08 -6.23 24.49
CA SER A 37 -11.90 -6.25 25.73
C SER A 37 -12.46 -7.64 26.07
N GLY A 38 -12.25 -8.65 25.20
CA GLY A 38 -12.72 -10.03 25.42
C GLY A 38 -14.10 -10.33 24.83
N LYS A 39 -14.73 -9.38 24.13
CA LYS A 39 -16.06 -9.55 23.50
C LYS A 39 -16.04 -10.16 22.09
N GLY A 40 -14.85 -10.48 21.58
CA GLY A 40 -14.62 -11.10 20.28
C GLY A 40 -14.26 -12.58 20.42
N GLN A 41 -14.11 -13.27 19.29
CA GLN A 41 -13.60 -14.65 19.26
C GLN A 41 -12.13 -14.72 19.69
N PHE A 42 -11.37 -13.64 19.45
CA PHE A 42 -10.00 -13.50 19.90
C PHE A 42 -9.77 -12.11 20.52
N THR A 43 -8.79 -12.01 21.42
CA THR A 43 -8.36 -10.75 22.03
C THR A 43 -7.17 -10.10 21.33
N THR A 44 -6.48 -10.86 20.47
CA THR A 44 -5.27 -10.45 19.74
C THR A 44 -5.43 -10.74 18.26
N VAL A 45 -4.82 -9.94 17.40
CA VAL A 45 -4.85 -10.11 15.94
C VAL A 45 -4.10 -11.37 15.52
N GLN A 46 -2.93 -11.66 16.12
CA GLN A 46 -2.14 -12.83 15.74
C GLN A 46 -2.92 -14.14 15.96
N LYS A 47 -3.58 -14.32 17.11
CA LYS A 47 -4.40 -15.52 17.35
C LYS A 47 -5.52 -15.71 16.32
N ALA A 48 -6.12 -14.62 15.85
CA ALA A 48 -7.13 -14.70 14.78
C ALA A 48 -6.52 -15.16 13.46
N ILE A 49 -5.35 -14.65 13.09
CA ILE A 49 -4.57 -15.12 11.94
C ILE A 49 -4.20 -16.60 12.10
N ASP A 50 -3.76 -17.02 13.27
CA ASP A 50 -3.35 -18.39 13.56
C ASP A 50 -4.50 -19.38 13.40
N SER A 51 -5.74 -18.95 13.70
CA SER A 51 -6.95 -19.77 13.55
C SER A 51 -7.37 -20.07 12.11
N ILE A 52 -6.80 -19.36 11.12
CA ILE A 52 -7.05 -19.60 9.70
C ILE A 52 -6.19 -20.79 9.25
N PRO A 53 -6.75 -21.83 8.62
CA PRO A 53 -5.98 -22.99 8.22
C PRO A 53 -4.89 -22.63 7.20
N SER A 54 -3.77 -23.34 7.25
CA SER A 54 -2.76 -23.30 6.20
C SER A 54 -3.34 -23.67 4.83
N LYS A 55 -2.78 -23.09 3.77
CA LYS A 55 -3.25 -23.23 2.38
C LYS A 55 -4.70 -22.76 2.19
N ASN A 56 -5.11 -21.74 2.96
CA ASN A 56 -6.43 -21.15 2.84
C ASN A 56 -6.68 -20.64 1.41
N LYS A 57 -7.86 -20.95 0.86
CA LYS A 57 -8.32 -20.49 -0.46
C LYS A 57 -9.66 -19.73 -0.39
N GLN A 58 -10.20 -19.55 0.81
CA GLN A 58 -11.47 -18.86 1.03
C GLN A 58 -11.21 -17.51 1.70
N TRP A 59 -11.75 -16.44 1.12
CA TRP A 59 -11.70 -15.12 1.76
C TRP A 59 -12.21 -15.18 3.21
N THR A 60 -11.34 -14.81 4.13
CA THR A 60 -11.64 -14.71 5.57
C THR A 60 -11.41 -13.28 6.02
N THR A 61 -12.47 -12.65 6.54
CA THR A 61 -12.43 -11.30 7.09
C THR A 61 -12.21 -11.35 8.59
N ILE A 62 -11.14 -10.73 9.05
CA ILE A 62 -10.85 -10.45 10.45
C ILE A 62 -11.28 -9.01 10.72
N LEU A 63 -12.39 -8.86 11.43
CA LEU A 63 -12.88 -7.59 11.95
C LEU A 63 -12.14 -7.30 13.26
N VAL A 64 -11.40 -6.20 13.30
CA VAL A 64 -10.65 -5.75 14.47
C VAL A 64 -11.36 -4.55 15.07
N ASN A 65 -11.90 -4.71 16.28
CA ASN A 65 -12.56 -3.61 16.99
C ASN A 65 -11.58 -2.46 17.31
N ALA A 66 -12.14 -1.32 17.71
CA ALA A 66 -11.32 -0.18 18.10
C ALA A 66 -10.43 -0.53 19.30
N GLY A 67 -9.19 -0.08 19.26
CA GLY A 67 -8.19 -0.33 20.29
C GLY A 67 -6.77 -0.27 19.75
N VAL A 68 -5.84 -0.11 20.69
CA VAL A 68 -4.40 -0.29 20.46
C VAL A 68 -4.02 -1.73 20.80
N TYR A 69 -3.56 -2.47 19.80
CA TYR A 69 -3.10 -3.85 19.88
C TYR A 69 -1.56 -3.83 19.89
N LYS A 70 -0.99 -3.95 21.09
CA LYS A 70 0.47 -4.01 21.29
C LYS A 70 0.97 -5.42 21.04
N GLU A 71 1.21 -5.75 19.78
CA GLU A 71 1.65 -7.06 19.33
C GLU A 71 2.37 -6.96 17.97
N LYS A 72 3.27 -7.91 17.70
CA LYS A 72 3.74 -8.15 16.34
C LYS A 72 2.80 -9.13 15.64
N VAL A 73 2.47 -8.84 14.39
CA VAL A 73 1.60 -9.69 13.58
C VAL A 73 2.33 -10.18 12.34
N THR A 74 2.35 -11.50 12.13
CA THR A 74 2.93 -12.14 10.97
C THR A 74 1.89 -12.98 10.24
N ILE A 75 1.73 -12.71 8.95
CA ILE A 75 0.92 -13.51 8.03
C ILE A 75 1.86 -14.24 7.08
N ILE A 76 2.12 -15.51 7.38
CA ILE A 76 3.01 -16.38 6.62
C ILE A 76 2.44 -16.75 5.25
N LYS A 77 3.31 -17.14 4.31
CA LYS A 77 3.00 -17.30 2.88
C LYS A 77 1.78 -18.18 2.56
N ASP A 78 1.51 -19.19 3.39
CA ASP A 78 0.45 -20.17 3.18
C ASP A 78 -0.93 -19.73 3.72
N LYS A 79 -1.04 -18.54 4.32
CA LYS A 79 -2.29 -17.96 4.85
C LYS A 79 -2.83 -16.85 3.94
N GLU A 80 -3.11 -17.20 2.69
CA GLU A 80 -3.67 -16.28 1.68
C GLU A 80 -5.17 -15.97 1.90
N PHE A 81 -5.72 -15.02 1.12
CA PHE A 81 -7.14 -14.65 1.09
C PHE A 81 -7.65 -14.14 2.45
N ILE A 82 -6.94 -13.16 3.01
CA ILE A 82 -7.29 -12.54 4.30
C ILE A 82 -7.64 -11.07 4.09
N VAL A 83 -8.76 -10.65 4.68
CA VAL A 83 -9.10 -9.24 4.86
C VAL A 83 -8.89 -8.88 6.33
N LEU A 84 -8.04 -7.91 6.63
CA LEU A 84 -7.87 -7.34 7.96
C LEU A 84 -8.55 -5.97 8.01
N LYS A 85 -9.69 -5.87 8.69
CA LYS A 85 -10.52 -4.65 8.69
C LYS A 85 -10.67 -4.07 10.09
N GLY A 86 -10.13 -2.87 10.31
CA GLY A 86 -10.32 -2.11 11.52
C GLY A 86 -11.66 -1.36 11.58
N LYS A 87 -11.87 -0.60 12.66
CA LYS A 87 -13.02 0.31 12.83
C LYS A 87 -12.75 1.72 12.31
N GLY A 88 -11.53 2.00 11.86
CA GLY A 88 -11.07 3.33 11.50
C GLY A 88 -9.57 3.46 11.72
N ARG A 89 -8.88 4.12 10.78
CA ARG A 89 -7.42 4.36 10.82
C ARG A 89 -6.95 4.88 12.17
N ALA A 90 -7.67 5.83 12.75
CA ALA A 90 -7.31 6.45 14.04
C ALA A 90 -7.74 5.63 15.26
N SER A 91 -8.71 4.72 15.10
CA SER A 91 -9.31 3.98 16.22
C SER A 91 -8.78 2.56 16.38
N THR A 92 -8.22 1.95 15.34
CA THR A 92 -7.67 0.59 15.37
C THR A 92 -6.20 0.63 14.97
N VAL A 93 -5.31 0.31 15.92
CA VAL A 93 -3.87 0.41 15.75
C VAL A 93 -3.20 -0.90 16.16
N ILE A 94 -2.37 -1.46 15.31
CA ILE A 94 -1.41 -2.51 15.66
C ILE A 94 -0.06 -1.82 15.83
N GLU A 95 0.52 -1.86 17.04
CA GLU A 95 1.79 -1.20 17.33
C GLU A 95 2.80 -2.09 18.06
N TRP A 96 4.06 -1.82 17.80
CA TRP A 96 5.21 -2.38 18.51
C TRP A 96 6.39 -1.39 18.49
N ASP A 97 7.50 -1.70 19.15
CA ASP A 97 8.65 -0.80 19.34
C ASP A 97 10.01 -1.48 19.07
N ASP A 98 10.02 -2.56 18.29
CA ASP A 98 11.24 -3.27 17.91
C ASP A 98 12.03 -2.45 16.87
N SER A 99 13.36 -2.59 16.85
CA SER A 99 14.25 -1.82 16.00
C SER A 99 15.60 -2.52 15.74
N GLY A 100 16.42 -1.92 14.87
CA GLY A 100 17.77 -2.38 14.56
C GLY A 100 17.82 -3.36 13.37
N ASN A 101 16.68 -3.76 12.81
CA ASN A 101 16.63 -4.58 11.61
C ASN A 101 15.44 -4.19 10.71
N SER A 102 15.71 -3.78 9.47
CA SER A 102 14.69 -3.35 8.51
C SER A 102 13.64 -4.40 8.14
N LEU A 103 13.87 -5.67 8.47
CA LEU A 103 12.94 -6.77 8.21
C LEU A 103 12.35 -7.32 9.50
N ALA A 104 13.22 -7.85 10.37
CA ALA A 104 12.82 -8.58 11.58
C ALA A 104 12.12 -7.69 12.59
N SER A 105 12.43 -6.39 12.65
CA SER A 105 11.83 -5.44 13.59
C SER A 105 10.48 -4.89 13.15
N SER A 106 9.93 -5.38 12.02
CA SER A 106 8.62 -4.92 11.53
C SER A 106 7.50 -5.27 12.50
N THR A 107 6.62 -4.30 12.79
CA THR A 107 5.42 -4.53 13.60
C THR A 107 4.44 -5.47 12.90
N PHE A 108 4.23 -5.27 11.59
CA PHE A 108 3.40 -6.12 10.75
C PHE A 108 4.22 -6.75 9.61
N LEU A 109 4.16 -8.07 9.47
CA LEU A 109 4.89 -8.85 8.47
C LEU A 109 3.90 -9.59 7.56
N LEU A 110 3.78 -9.15 6.30
CA LEU A 110 2.93 -9.78 5.29
C LEU A 110 3.76 -10.52 4.24
N TYR A 111 3.75 -11.86 4.35
CA TYR A 111 4.32 -12.75 3.34
C TYR A 111 3.26 -13.41 2.45
N ALA A 112 2.00 -13.49 2.90
CA ALA A 112 0.90 -14.08 2.14
C ALA A 112 0.48 -13.19 0.96
N SER A 113 0.15 -13.82 -0.16
CA SER A 113 -0.51 -13.18 -1.29
C SER A 113 -2.02 -13.05 -1.08
N ASN A 114 -2.69 -12.27 -1.94
CA ASN A 114 -4.15 -12.08 -1.89
C ASN A 114 -4.61 -11.56 -0.52
N PHE A 115 -4.04 -10.43 -0.11
CA PHE A 115 -4.32 -9.80 1.18
C PHE A 115 -5.00 -8.45 0.98
N MET A 116 -5.89 -8.11 1.91
CA MET A 116 -6.49 -6.77 1.98
C MET A 116 -6.40 -6.26 3.41
N ALA A 117 -6.06 -4.99 3.59
CA ALA A 117 -6.29 -4.27 4.84
C ALA A 117 -7.16 -3.05 4.63
N ARG A 118 -8.00 -2.74 5.61
CA ARG A 118 -8.87 -1.57 5.60
C ARG A 118 -8.93 -0.90 6.95
N ASP A 119 -8.91 0.43 6.94
CA ASP A 119 -9.27 1.28 8.09
C ASP A 119 -8.54 0.88 9.39
N ILE A 120 -7.24 0.60 9.28
CA ILE A 120 -6.37 0.16 10.37
C ILE A 120 -4.98 0.79 10.22
N THR A 121 -4.31 1.06 11.33
CA THR A 121 -2.95 1.59 11.34
C THR A 121 -1.95 0.55 11.81
N PHE A 122 -0.84 0.44 11.09
CA PHE A 122 0.38 -0.26 11.51
C PHE A 122 1.39 0.79 11.96
N LYS A 123 1.96 0.64 13.16
CA LYS A 123 2.79 1.66 13.77
C LYS A 123 4.00 1.07 14.48
N ASN A 124 5.17 1.63 14.23
CA ASN A 124 6.35 1.36 15.04
C ASN A 124 6.66 2.59 15.89
N THR A 125 6.62 2.43 17.22
CA THR A 125 6.81 3.51 18.18
C THR A 125 8.27 3.79 18.53
N TYR A 126 9.22 2.94 18.11
CA TYR A 126 10.60 3.04 18.56
C TYR A 126 11.19 4.44 18.34
N ASN A 127 11.14 4.95 17.11
CA ASN A 127 11.68 6.27 16.78
C ASN A 127 10.73 7.45 17.07
N LEU A 128 9.48 7.18 17.49
CA LEU A 128 8.47 8.22 17.76
C LEU A 128 8.52 8.71 19.21
N VAL A 129 8.98 7.84 20.12
CA VAL A 129 9.19 8.19 21.52
C VAL A 129 10.63 8.66 21.63
N LEU A 130 10.82 9.97 21.44
CA LEU A 130 11.98 10.71 21.91
C LEU A 130 11.74 10.96 23.40
N GLU A 131 12.01 9.96 24.24
CA GLU A 131 12.23 10.27 25.65
C GLU A 131 13.43 11.24 25.73
N ASP A 132 13.52 12.03 26.80
CA ASP A 132 14.67 12.91 27.12
C ASP A 132 16.04 12.18 27.19
N ASP A 133 16.07 10.91 26.78
CA ASP A 133 17.23 10.08 26.59
C ASP A 133 18.00 10.51 25.33
N VAL A 134 18.97 11.39 25.56
CA VAL A 134 19.98 11.90 24.61
C VAL A 134 20.73 10.75 23.87
N LEU A 135 20.53 9.49 24.27
CA LEU A 135 21.18 8.30 23.72
C LEU A 135 20.38 7.56 22.64
N LYS A 136 19.08 7.85 22.44
CA LYS A 136 18.25 7.05 21.52
C LYS A 136 18.54 7.38 20.06
N LYS A 137 19.37 6.53 19.43
CA LYS A 137 19.76 6.65 18.04
C LYS A 137 18.64 6.21 17.10
N ILE A 138 18.30 7.05 16.12
CA ILE A 138 17.42 6.67 15.03
C ILE A 138 18.03 5.49 14.26
N THR A 139 17.24 4.43 14.15
CA THR A 139 17.62 3.21 13.43
C THR A 139 16.39 2.61 12.75
N TRP A 140 16.60 1.57 11.97
CA TRP A 140 15.54 0.84 11.27
C TRP A 140 14.47 0.34 12.23
N ALA A 141 13.25 0.85 12.10
CA ALA A 141 12.11 0.47 12.93
C ALA A 141 10.82 0.45 12.07
N PRO A 142 10.63 -0.60 11.26
CA PRO A 142 9.52 -0.64 10.32
C PRO A 142 8.16 -0.81 11.00
N ALA A 143 7.16 -0.10 10.50
CA ALA A 143 5.76 -0.31 10.87
C ALA A 143 5.17 -1.51 10.13
N ALA A 144 5.53 -1.69 8.86
CA ALA A 144 5.07 -2.82 8.07
C ALA A 144 6.13 -3.27 7.07
N LEU A 145 6.18 -4.58 6.85
CA LEU A 145 6.85 -5.22 5.73
C LEU A 145 5.82 -5.94 4.87
N VAL A 146 5.86 -5.66 3.57
CA VAL A 146 4.94 -6.21 2.56
C VAL A 146 5.76 -6.94 1.50
N ARG A 147 5.49 -8.24 1.31
CA ARG A 147 6.22 -9.09 0.36
C ARG A 147 5.32 -10.01 -0.50
N GLY A 148 4.10 -10.29 -0.04
CA GLY A 148 3.16 -11.14 -0.78
C GLY A 148 2.59 -10.44 -2.00
N ASP A 149 2.27 -11.17 -3.07
CA ASP A 149 1.70 -10.57 -4.28
C ASP A 149 0.21 -10.25 -4.10
N LYS A 150 -0.32 -9.26 -4.83
CA LYS A 150 -1.76 -8.89 -4.80
C LYS A 150 -2.22 -8.45 -3.40
N ALA A 151 -1.49 -7.52 -2.79
CA ALA A 151 -1.85 -6.92 -1.51
C ALA A 151 -2.47 -5.53 -1.70
N SER A 152 -3.59 -5.25 -1.06
CA SER A 152 -4.23 -3.93 -1.12
C SER A 152 -4.52 -3.36 0.26
N PHE A 153 -4.40 -2.04 0.35
CA PHE A 153 -4.56 -1.27 1.58
C PHE A 153 -5.47 -0.08 1.29
N TYR A 154 -6.59 0.02 2.00
CA TYR A 154 -7.57 1.10 1.81
C TYR A 154 -7.78 1.85 3.12
N GLY A 155 -7.50 3.16 3.13
CA GLY A 155 -7.71 3.94 4.36
C GLY A 155 -6.73 3.58 5.49
N CYS A 156 -5.64 2.87 5.19
CA CYS A 156 -4.69 2.40 6.20
C CYS A 156 -3.71 3.50 6.63
N GLY A 157 -3.13 3.33 7.82
CA GLY A 157 -2.04 4.15 8.34
C GLY A 157 -0.75 3.35 8.45
N PHE A 158 0.38 3.97 8.12
CA PHE A 158 1.72 3.43 8.31
C PHE A 158 2.56 4.51 9.00
N ILE A 159 2.96 4.28 10.25
CA ILE A 159 3.56 5.32 11.08
C ILE A 159 4.90 4.84 11.65
N GLY A 160 5.96 5.58 11.35
CA GLY A 160 7.34 5.31 11.78
C GLY A 160 8.26 6.47 11.39
N ILE A 161 9.58 6.25 11.40
CA ILE A 161 10.57 7.28 11.01
C ILE A 161 11.54 6.75 9.96
N GLN A 162 12.36 5.76 10.30
CA GLN A 162 13.26 5.10 9.35
C GLN A 162 12.70 3.74 8.94
N ASP A 163 12.61 3.52 7.63
CA ASP A 163 12.06 2.30 7.01
C ASP A 163 10.60 2.01 7.40
N THR A 164 9.74 3.02 7.56
CA THR A 164 8.34 2.85 8.01
C THR A 164 7.60 1.76 7.23
N LEU A 165 7.67 1.80 5.90
CA LEU A 165 7.04 0.85 5.00
C LEU A 165 8.11 0.15 4.15
N THR A 166 8.40 -1.09 4.53
CA THR A 166 9.29 -2.01 3.82
C THR A 166 8.50 -2.75 2.74
N ASP A 167 8.38 -2.12 1.58
CA ASP A 167 7.59 -2.56 0.43
C ASP A 167 8.43 -3.40 -0.57
N LEU A 168 8.70 -4.66 -0.21
CA LEU A 168 9.81 -5.42 -0.78
C LEU A 168 9.57 -6.01 -2.16
N HIS A 169 8.43 -6.67 -2.37
CA HIS A 169 8.18 -7.48 -3.57
C HIS A 169 6.69 -7.76 -3.72
N GLY A 170 6.24 -7.94 -4.96
CA GLY A 170 4.83 -8.19 -5.29
C GLY A 170 4.17 -6.96 -5.89
N ARG A 171 2.89 -7.09 -6.24
CA ARG A 171 2.04 -6.02 -6.72
C ARG A 171 1.17 -5.50 -5.60
N HIS A 172 1.31 -4.21 -5.25
CA HIS A 172 0.58 -3.63 -4.14
C HIS A 172 -0.17 -2.36 -4.51
N TYR A 173 -1.35 -2.20 -3.92
CA TYR A 173 -2.20 -1.04 -4.11
C TYR A 173 -2.49 -0.35 -2.78
N PHE A 174 -2.05 0.90 -2.63
CA PHE A 174 -2.28 1.72 -1.44
C PHE A 174 -3.21 2.87 -1.82
N TYR A 175 -4.48 2.77 -1.43
CA TYR A 175 -5.49 3.76 -1.77
C TYR A 175 -5.96 4.53 -0.55
N ASN A 176 -5.96 5.86 -0.62
CA ASN A 176 -6.40 6.73 0.48
C ASN A 176 -5.67 6.42 1.80
N CYS A 177 -4.40 6.03 1.72
CA CYS A 177 -3.58 5.70 2.87
C CYS A 177 -2.89 6.95 3.43
N TYR A 178 -2.43 6.85 4.67
CA TYR A 178 -1.55 7.81 5.31
C TYR A 178 -0.23 7.12 5.65
N ILE A 179 0.88 7.65 5.15
CA ILE A 179 2.21 7.07 5.35
C ILE A 179 3.11 8.17 5.90
N GLU A 180 3.73 7.91 7.05
CA GLU A 180 4.56 8.88 7.77
C GLU A 180 6.00 8.36 7.96
N GLY A 181 6.99 9.23 7.73
CA GLY A 181 8.37 8.95 8.11
C GLY A 181 9.37 9.98 7.60
N ALA A 182 10.66 9.66 7.72
CA ALA A 182 11.75 10.58 7.40
C ALA A 182 12.89 9.94 6.61
N VAL A 183 13.37 8.75 6.95
CA VAL A 183 14.55 8.14 6.27
C VAL A 183 14.12 6.89 5.52
N ASP A 184 14.21 6.92 4.20
CA ASP A 184 13.83 5.82 3.31
C ASP A 184 12.49 5.20 3.70
N PHE A 185 11.54 6.04 4.10
CA PHE A 185 10.40 5.53 4.86
C PHE A 185 9.40 4.77 3.98
N ILE A 186 9.54 4.83 2.67
CA ILE A 186 8.97 3.89 1.71
C ILE A 186 10.13 3.29 0.90
N TRP A 187 10.49 2.04 1.15
CA TRP A 187 11.64 1.41 0.49
C TRP A 187 11.40 -0.04 0.13
N GLY A 188 12.13 -0.55 -0.85
CA GLY A 188 11.99 -1.93 -1.33
C GLY A 188 11.93 -1.98 -2.85
N SER A 189 11.37 -3.04 -3.44
CA SER A 189 11.45 -3.32 -4.88
C SER A 189 10.15 -3.91 -5.45
N SER A 190 9.02 -3.63 -4.82
CA SER A 190 7.71 -4.05 -5.32
C SER A 190 7.24 -3.19 -6.51
N GLN A 191 6.14 -3.62 -7.12
CA GLN A 191 5.38 -2.86 -8.09
C GLN A 191 4.19 -2.24 -7.37
N SER A 192 4.31 -0.98 -6.99
CA SER A 192 3.36 -0.34 -6.07
C SER A 192 2.76 0.93 -6.63
N LEU A 193 1.44 1.02 -6.53
CA LEU A 193 0.68 2.24 -6.79
C LEU A 193 0.14 2.80 -5.47
N PHE A 194 0.64 3.96 -5.09
CA PHE A 194 0.11 4.80 -4.04
C PHE A 194 -0.83 5.82 -4.69
N GLU A 195 -2.13 5.71 -4.46
CA GLU A 195 -3.14 6.56 -5.09
C GLU A 195 -3.99 7.28 -4.05
N ASN A 196 -4.23 8.58 -4.29
CA ASN A 196 -5.01 9.45 -3.40
C ASN A 196 -4.53 9.42 -1.93
N SER A 197 -3.24 9.19 -1.71
CA SER A 197 -2.67 8.98 -0.37
C SER A 197 -1.94 10.22 0.13
N GLU A 198 -1.84 10.35 1.45
CA GLU A 198 -1.05 11.38 2.10
C GLU A 198 0.30 10.79 2.53
N ILE A 199 1.36 11.49 2.15
CA ILE A 199 2.76 11.15 2.42
C ILE A 199 3.31 12.25 3.35
N ASN A 200 3.27 12.00 4.65
CA ASN A 200 3.64 12.98 5.67
C ASN A 200 5.12 12.86 6.06
N VAL A 201 5.91 13.87 5.76
CA VAL A 201 7.36 13.86 5.98
C VAL A 201 7.72 14.42 7.36
N LYS A 202 8.57 13.69 8.08
CA LYS A 202 8.97 13.99 9.46
C LYS A 202 10.44 14.37 9.57
N SER A 203 10.95 15.21 8.66
CA SER A 203 12.37 15.60 8.62
C SER A 203 12.86 16.26 9.91
N LYS A 204 11.99 16.94 10.69
CA LYS A 204 12.39 17.51 11.99
C LYS A 204 12.76 16.46 13.04
N GLU A 205 12.17 15.26 12.96
CA GLU A 205 12.41 14.18 13.93
C GLU A 205 13.81 13.56 13.78
N ILE A 206 14.48 13.75 12.63
CA ILE A 206 15.84 13.26 12.39
C ILE A 206 16.93 14.30 12.67
N GLY A 207 16.55 15.49 13.15
CA GLY A 207 17.48 16.56 13.47
C GLY A 207 18.18 17.12 12.23
N VAL A 208 19.50 16.92 12.14
CA VAL A 208 20.33 17.45 11.03
C VAL A 208 20.31 16.47 9.86
N GLY A 209 19.77 16.91 8.73
CA GLY A 209 19.77 16.13 7.49
C GLY A 209 18.56 16.45 6.62
N LYS A 210 18.44 15.68 5.53
CA LYS A 210 17.28 15.70 4.65
C LYS A 210 16.53 14.38 4.80
N ALA A 211 15.20 14.44 4.78
CA ALA A 211 14.37 13.24 4.66
C ALA A 211 14.46 12.64 3.25
N PHE A 212 14.13 11.35 3.11
CA PHE A 212 14.03 10.62 1.85
C PHE A 212 12.71 9.86 1.82
N ILE A 213 11.81 10.25 0.91
CA ILE A 213 10.49 9.64 0.83
C ILE A 213 10.58 8.20 0.30
N ALA A 214 11.14 8.04 -0.90
CA ALA A 214 11.26 6.75 -1.56
C ALA A 214 12.71 6.27 -1.66
N ALA A 215 12.96 4.98 -1.45
CA ALA A 215 14.22 4.31 -1.77
C ALA A 215 13.94 3.02 -2.55
N GLN A 216 13.71 3.18 -3.86
CA GLN A 216 13.27 2.08 -4.73
C GLN A 216 14.45 1.26 -5.25
N GLY A 217 14.34 -0.06 -5.12
CA GLY A 217 15.41 -1.05 -5.26
C GLY A 217 15.38 -1.92 -6.51
N ARG A 218 14.77 -1.47 -7.62
CA ARG A 218 14.76 -2.19 -8.91
C ARG A 218 16.18 -2.41 -9.41
N GLN A 219 16.51 -3.66 -9.73
CA GLN A 219 17.88 -4.08 -10.05
C GLN A 219 18.15 -4.29 -11.53
N SER A 220 17.11 -4.46 -12.34
CA SER A 220 17.26 -4.72 -13.78
C SER A 220 16.17 -4.06 -14.62
N ALA A 221 16.48 -3.81 -15.90
CA ALA A 221 15.53 -3.26 -16.87
C ALA A 221 14.34 -4.19 -17.17
N SER A 222 14.48 -5.51 -16.92
CA SER A 222 13.42 -6.50 -17.14
C SER A 222 12.40 -6.57 -16.00
N GLU A 223 12.72 -6.06 -14.81
CA GLU A 223 11.77 -6.01 -13.70
C GLU A 223 10.69 -4.95 -13.97
N ALA A 224 9.44 -5.25 -13.62
CA ALA A 224 8.33 -4.29 -13.73
C ALA A 224 8.17 -3.38 -12.49
N SER A 225 9.05 -3.53 -11.49
CA SER A 225 8.95 -2.84 -10.20
C SER A 225 9.11 -1.33 -10.32
N ALA A 226 8.25 -0.60 -9.63
CA ALA A 226 8.27 0.85 -9.56
C ALA A 226 7.42 1.29 -8.37
N PHE A 227 7.76 2.44 -7.79
CA PHE A 227 6.87 3.15 -6.87
C PHE A 227 6.21 4.30 -7.64
N VAL A 228 4.90 4.24 -7.78
CA VAL A 228 4.11 5.27 -8.46
C VAL A 228 3.23 5.98 -7.44
N PHE A 229 3.40 7.28 -7.31
CA PHE A 229 2.61 8.16 -6.45
C PHE A 229 1.66 8.98 -7.32
N LYS A 230 0.39 8.63 -7.31
CA LYS A 230 -0.65 9.22 -8.16
C LYS A 230 -1.67 9.97 -7.32
N ASN A 231 -1.89 11.25 -7.62
CA ASN A 231 -2.82 12.11 -6.87
C ASN A 231 -2.51 12.16 -5.36
N CYS A 232 -1.24 11.99 -4.99
CA CYS A 232 -0.82 12.01 -3.60
C CYS A 232 -0.58 13.44 -3.11
N LYS A 233 -0.65 13.65 -1.81
CA LYS A 233 -0.22 14.89 -1.16
C LYS A 233 1.03 14.61 -0.35
N VAL A 234 2.12 15.31 -0.65
CA VAL A 234 3.35 15.27 0.14
C VAL A 234 3.37 16.49 1.05
N THR A 235 3.27 16.23 2.35
CA THR A 235 3.06 17.22 3.40
C THR A 235 4.13 17.08 4.50
N GLY A 236 4.08 17.95 5.50
CA GLY A 236 4.85 17.77 6.75
C GLY A 236 6.03 18.73 6.87
N THR A 237 7.22 18.20 7.13
CA THR A 237 8.41 18.98 7.47
C THR A 237 9.61 18.59 6.59
N GLY A 238 10.33 19.59 6.10
CA GLY A 238 11.52 19.43 5.26
C GLY A 238 12.81 19.94 5.92
N PRO A 239 13.94 19.92 5.19
CA PRO A 239 14.04 19.56 3.76
C PRO A 239 13.93 18.05 3.47
N ALA A 240 13.38 17.69 2.30
CA ALA A 240 13.17 16.31 1.90
C ALA A 240 13.45 16.06 0.41
N TYR A 241 14.03 14.91 0.07
CA TYR A 241 14.07 14.41 -1.29
C TYR A 241 12.84 13.53 -1.58
N LEU A 242 12.30 13.64 -2.79
CA LEU A 242 11.23 12.78 -3.32
C LEU A 242 11.63 11.30 -3.36
N GLY A 243 12.93 11.05 -3.49
CA GLY A 243 13.50 9.74 -3.30
C GLY A 243 15.00 9.68 -3.58
N ARG A 244 15.58 8.51 -3.33
CA ARG A 244 16.98 8.21 -3.66
C ARG A 244 17.13 6.86 -4.35
N ALA A 245 18.09 6.78 -5.27
CA ALA A 245 18.30 5.59 -6.09
C ALA A 245 18.97 4.46 -5.30
N TYR A 246 18.17 3.62 -4.63
CA TYR A 246 18.70 2.52 -3.83
C TYR A 246 19.42 1.46 -4.69
N LYS A 247 18.95 1.20 -5.91
CA LYS A 247 19.56 0.29 -6.88
C LYS A 247 19.63 0.90 -8.28
N LYS A 248 20.40 0.25 -9.16
CA LYS A 248 20.82 0.75 -10.48
C LYS A 248 19.67 1.16 -11.40
N TYR A 249 18.52 0.48 -11.34
CA TYR A 249 17.36 0.75 -12.19
C TYR A 249 16.19 1.36 -11.39
N SER A 250 16.50 2.02 -10.26
CA SER A 250 15.51 2.63 -9.38
C SER A 250 14.48 3.43 -10.19
N THR A 251 13.20 3.15 -9.95
CA THR A 251 12.08 3.74 -10.70
C THR A 251 11.05 4.30 -9.72
N VAL A 252 10.88 5.62 -9.71
CA VAL A 252 9.91 6.35 -8.89
C VAL A 252 9.23 7.41 -9.75
N VAL A 253 7.89 7.42 -9.76
CA VAL A 253 7.12 8.35 -10.57
C VAL A 253 6.10 9.07 -9.70
N TYR A 254 6.10 10.39 -9.70
CA TYR A 254 5.03 11.20 -9.13
C TYR A 254 4.16 11.78 -10.26
N TYR A 255 2.85 11.52 -10.20
CA TYR A 255 1.89 12.00 -11.18
C TYR A 255 0.72 12.70 -10.49
N GLN A 256 0.37 13.91 -10.96
CA GLN A 256 -0.74 14.72 -10.43
C GLN A 256 -0.70 14.90 -8.90
N SER A 257 0.49 14.81 -8.30
CA SER A 257 0.67 14.93 -6.86
C SER A 257 0.95 16.39 -6.47
N SER A 258 0.68 16.76 -5.21
CA SER A 258 0.97 18.09 -4.70
C SER A 258 2.02 18.08 -3.60
N PHE A 259 2.95 19.04 -3.63
CA PHE A 259 4.06 19.11 -2.68
C PHE A 259 4.03 20.42 -1.89
N ASP A 260 4.05 20.31 -0.56
CA ASP A 260 4.35 21.44 0.33
C ASP A 260 5.77 21.98 0.08
N ASN A 261 6.08 23.15 0.65
CA ASN A 261 7.39 23.81 0.49
C ASN A 261 8.46 23.16 1.39
N ILE A 262 8.62 21.85 1.23
CA ILE A 262 9.52 21.00 2.02
C ILE A 262 10.46 20.19 1.13
N ILE A 263 10.17 20.11 -0.17
CA ILE A 263 10.97 19.37 -1.13
C ILE A 263 12.22 20.18 -1.46
N ASP A 264 13.36 19.53 -1.32
CA ASP A 264 14.64 20.09 -1.69
C ASP A 264 14.66 20.46 -3.19
N PRO A 265 15.23 21.61 -3.60
CA PRO A 265 15.19 22.04 -4.99
C PRO A 265 15.76 21.01 -5.99
N GLU A 266 16.77 20.23 -5.58
CA GLU A 266 17.33 19.14 -6.39
C GLU A 266 16.33 18.00 -6.63
N GLY A 267 15.35 17.83 -5.73
CA GLY A 267 14.25 16.86 -5.80
C GLY A 267 14.66 15.41 -5.52
N TRP A 268 15.81 14.99 -6.04
CA TRP A 268 16.23 13.59 -6.05
C TRP A 268 17.69 13.41 -5.63
N ASN A 269 17.99 12.24 -5.05
CA ASN A 269 19.34 11.89 -4.63
C ASN A 269 19.87 10.63 -5.36
N ILE A 270 21.07 10.70 -5.91
CA ILE A 270 21.67 9.59 -6.68
C ILE A 270 22.20 8.44 -5.80
N MET A 271 22.30 8.67 -4.48
CA MET A 271 22.85 7.75 -3.49
C MET A 271 24.22 7.20 -3.92
N ARG A 272 24.32 5.88 -4.15
CA ARG A 272 25.56 5.20 -4.58
C ARG A 272 25.54 4.81 -6.06
N GLN A 273 24.68 5.44 -6.86
CA GLN A 273 24.44 5.09 -8.28
C GLN A 273 25.03 6.12 -9.26
N ALA A 274 26.01 6.92 -8.82
CA ALA A 274 26.69 7.86 -9.71
C ALA A 274 27.28 7.13 -10.93
N GLY A 275 27.03 7.65 -12.13
CA GLY A 275 27.37 7.02 -13.42
C GLY A 275 26.29 6.08 -13.99
N ASN A 276 25.24 5.76 -13.23
CA ASN A 276 24.10 4.94 -13.67
C ASN A 276 22.82 5.77 -13.89
N GLU A 277 22.90 7.10 -13.91
CA GLU A 277 21.77 8.02 -14.03
C GLU A 277 20.88 7.70 -15.24
N LYS A 278 21.48 7.21 -16.34
CA LYS A 278 20.75 6.85 -17.55
C LYS A 278 19.76 5.71 -17.35
N ASP A 279 20.04 4.79 -16.42
CA ASP A 279 19.28 3.57 -16.13
C ASP A 279 18.18 3.79 -15.06
N ILE A 280 18.25 4.92 -14.35
CA ILE A 280 17.27 5.34 -13.34
C ILE A 280 16.10 6.05 -14.00
N THR A 281 14.88 5.79 -13.52
CA THR A 281 13.66 6.47 -13.95
C THR A 281 13.02 7.19 -12.77
N PHE A 282 13.47 8.41 -12.49
CA PHE A 282 12.81 9.33 -11.57
C PHE A 282 12.12 10.43 -12.37
N ALA A 283 10.83 10.66 -12.12
CA ALA A 283 10.05 11.59 -12.90
C ALA A 283 8.91 12.22 -12.10
N GLU A 284 8.73 13.53 -12.27
CA GLU A 284 7.53 14.28 -11.89
C GLU A 284 6.71 14.64 -13.14
N ALA A 285 5.40 14.41 -13.11
CA ALA A 285 4.50 14.79 -14.19
C ALA A 285 3.21 15.41 -13.64
N GLN A 286 2.87 16.61 -14.10
CA GLN A 286 1.68 17.36 -13.66
C GLN A 286 1.60 17.55 -12.12
N CYS A 287 2.74 17.54 -11.44
CA CYS A 287 2.80 17.83 -10.01
C CYS A 287 2.65 19.34 -9.78
N LYS A 288 2.13 19.72 -8.61
CA LYS A 288 1.81 21.11 -8.26
C LYS A 288 2.17 21.46 -6.82
N GLY A 289 2.03 22.73 -6.47
CA GLY A 289 2.34 23.23 -5.14
C GLY A 289 3.76 23.80 -5.04
N PRO A 290 4.09 24.47 -3.93
CA PRO A 290 5.33 25.21 -3.79
C PRO A 290 6.60 24.34 -3.88
N GLY A 291 6.54 23.05 -3.52
CA GLY A 291 7.66 22.11 -3.67
C GLY A 291 7.86 21.54 -5.07
N ALA A 292 6.95 21.82 -6.02
CA ALA A 292 6.94 21.23 -7.38
C ALA A 292 7.67 22.09 -8.43
N ASN A 293 8.50 23.05 -8.01
CA ASN A 293 9.30 23.83 -8.94
C ASN A 293 10.45 22.99 -9.52
N LEU A 294 10.43 22.78 -10.84
CA LEU A 294 11.40 21.93 -11.55
C LEU A 294 12.71 22.66 -11.93
N SER A 295 12.80 23.99 -11.81
CA SER A 295 13.92 24.79 -12.35
C SER A 295 15.30 24.42 -11.80
N ASN A 296 15.37 23.84 -10.60
CA ASN A 296 16.61 23.45 -9.92
C ASN A 296 16.75 21.93 -9.72
N ARG A 297 15.88 21.13 -10.35
CA ARG A 297 15.97 19.67 -10.26
C ARG A 297 17.28 19.18 -10.84
N VAL A 298 17.71 18.02 -10.34
CA VAL A 298 18.84 17.31 -10.93
C VAL A 298 18.65 17.11 -12.43
N LYS A 299 19.71 17.34 -13.20
CA LYS A 299 19.66 17.30 -14.68
C LYS A 299 19.32 15.92 -15.26
N TRP A 300 19.43 14.86 -14.45
CA TRP A 300 19.17 13.49 -14.86
C TRP A 300 17.74 13.01 -14.57
N GLU A 301 16.90 13.85 -13.97
CA GLU A 301 15.46 13.58 -13.89
C GLU A 301 14.88 13.32 -15.29
N LYS A 302 14.03 12.31 -15.41
CA LYS A 302 13.44 11.91 -16.69
C LYS A 302 12.17 12.70 -16.95
N THR A 303 12.06 13.25 -18.16
CA THR A 303 10.79 13.67 -18.72
C THR A 303 10.20 12.52 -19.53
N LEU A 304 9.14 11.89 -19.01
CA LEU A 304 8.47 10.80 -19.70
C LEU A 304 7.51 11.33 -20.76
N SER A 305 7.47 10.69 -21.93
CA SER A 305 6.41 10.94 -22.92
C SER A 305 5.05 10.49 -22.40
N SER A 306 3.97 10.98 -23.00
CA SER A 306 2.61 10.56 -22.63
C SER A 306 2.43 9.04 -22.70
N GLY A 307 3.00 8.39 -23.72
CA GLY A 307 2.93 6.93 -23.87
C GLY A 307 3.72 6.15 -22.83
N GLU A 308 4.87 6.65 -22.40
CA GLU A 308 5.66 6.05 -21.31
C GLU A 308 4.97 6.24 -19.96
N LEU A 309 4.46 7.45 -19.71
CA LEU A 309 3.77 7.79 -18.48
C LEU A 309 2.52 6.91 -18.27
N GLN A 310 1.74 6.65 -19.31
CA GLN A 310 0.54 5.79 -19.24
C GLN A 310 0.84 4.37 -18.74
N LYS A 311 2.05 3.84 -18.99
CA LYS A 311 2.46 2.52 -18.50
C LYS A 311 2.57 2.46 -16.97
N PHE A 312 2.69 3.62 -16.31
CA PHE A 312 2.78 3.73 -14.86
C PHE A 312 1.44 4.15 -14.22
N ILE A 313 0.69 5.06 -14.85
CA ILE A 313 -0.45 5.74 -14.21
C ILE A 313 -1.81 5.07 -14.46
N ASP A 314 -1.93 4.25 -15.52
CA ASP A 314 -3.11 3.39 -15.72
C ASP A 314 -2.97 2.15 -14.84
N GLN A 315 -3.83 2.03 -13.82
CA GLN A 315 -3.83 0.92 -12.87
C GLN A 315 -3.98 -0.44 -13.57
N LYS A 316 -4.78 -0.54 -14.62
CA LYS A 316 -5.00 -1.80 -15.35
C LYS A 316 -3.75 -2.24 -16.10
N VAL A 317 -3.01 -1.28 -16.66
CA VAL A 317 -1.77 -1.55 -17.39
C VAL A 317 -0.61 -1.79 -16.43
N PHE A 318 -0.49 -0.97 -15.40
CA PHE A 318 0.65 -1.00 -14.48
C PHE A 318 0.52 -2.11 -13.45
N LEU A 319 -0.62 -2.25 -12.77
CA LEU A 319 -0.70 -3.07 -11.56
C LEU A 319 -1.62 -4.28 -11.70
N ASN A 320 -2.63 -4.18 -12.55
CA ASN A 320 -3.81 -5.03 -12.51
C ASN A 320 -4.09 -5.75 -13.84
N GLN A 321 -3.04 -6.28 -14.46
CA GLN A 321 -3.10 -6.91 -15.78
C GLN A 321 -3.93 -8.20 -15.79
N ASP A 322 -3.95 -8.91 -14.67
CA ASP A 322 -4.72 -10.14 -14.43
C ASP A 322 -6.03 -9.87 -13.66
N ASN A 323 -6.47 -8.62 -13.55
CA ASN A 323 -7.70 -8.20 -12.86
C ASN A 323 -7.81 -8.63 -11.38
N TRP A 324 -6.67 -8.83 -10.69
CA TRP A 324 -6.65 -9.25 -9.29
C TRP A 324 -7.34 -8.28 -8.34
N ILE A 325 -7.35 -6.97 -8.64
CA ILE A 325 -8.04 -5.97 -7.83
C ILE A 325 -9.56 -6.15 -7.94
N GLU A 326 -10.09 -6.52 -9.11
CA GLU A 326 -11.51 -6.80 -9.27
C GLU A 326 -11.95 -8.11 -8.63
N GLU A 327 -11.04 -9.09 -8.54
CA GLU A 327 -11.26 -10.37 -7.85
C GLU A 327 -11.25 -10.23 -6.32
N GLN A 328 -10.67 -9.14 -5.80
CA GLN A 328 -10.71 -8.80 -4.39
C GLN A 328 -12.10 -8.30 -3.94
N LEU A 329 -12.34 -8.35 -2.63
CA LEU A 329 -13.62 -8.02 -2.03
C LEU A 329 -13.90 -6.51 -2.03
N LYS A 330 -14.59 -6.02 -3.06
CA LYS A 330 -14.87 -4.58 -3.28
C LYS A 330 -15.68 -3.90 -2.16
N HIS A 331 -16.54 -4.64 -1.46
CA HIS A 331 -17.51 -4.09 -0.48
C HIS A 331 -17.30 -4.57 0.96
N VAL A 332 -16.20 -5.28 1.23
CA VAL A 332 -15.94 -5.85 2.56
C VAL A 332 -15.16 -4.89 3.42
#